data_AF-A0A542ZL42-F1
#
_entry.id   AF-A0A542ZL42-F1
#
_cell.length_a   1.000
_cell.length_b   1.000
_cell.length_c   1.000
_cell.angle_alpha   90.00
_cell.angle_beta   90.00
_cell.angle_gamma   90.00
#
_symmetry.space_group_name_H-M   'P 1'
#
loop_
_entity.id
_entity.type
_entity.pdbx_description
1 polymer ?
#
loop_
_entity_poly.entity_id
_entity_poly.type
_entity_poly.pdbx_seq_one_letter_code
_entity_poly.pdbx_strand_id
1 'polypeptide(L)'
;MSLPTFLSLPERGSKPRVAGLTHVLDKGASVAATEAVLASGAAHLDLWKLGWGIAYVDPGLPAKLSLLAAADVRACLGGTLMEIAWCQGKVDECLDWASDAGLACVEVSRGVAPMPVADKRDLIRRATERFVVLSEVGSKDPQDHASPAEWAAEVAGDLDAGARWVIAEGRESGTVGLFRPDGTVREELAEAALRGGGLDRVFFEAPRKDQQAWFIREYGPEVNLANIALDDVLALETLRLGLRADTCAVHAPWVPT
;
A
#
# COMPACT_ATOMS: atom_id res chain seq x y z
N MET A 1 6.21 -22.85 16.81
CA MET A 1 5.29 -22.89 17.98
C MET A 1 3.97 -22.28 17.53
N SER A 2 2.83 -22.81 17.99
CA SER A 2 1.53 -22.18 17.76
C SER A 2 1.44 -20.84 18.50
N LEU A 3 0.73 -19.86 17.93
CA LEU A 3 0.45 -18.60 18.59
C LEU A 3 -0.45 -18.82 19.83
N PRO A 4 -0.37 -17.96 20.86
CA PRO A 4 -1.25 -18.03 22.02
C PRO A 4 -2.71 -17.75 21.63
N THR A 5 -3.66 -18.47 22.25
CA THR A 5 -5.10 -18.39 21.92
C THR A 5 -5.98 -18.07 23.14
N PHE A 6 -5.42 -17.48 24.19
CA PHE A 6 -6.13 -17.21 25.44
C PHE A 6 -6.96 -15.92 25.42
N LEU A 7 -6.80 -15.08 24.39
CA LEU A 7 -7.56 -13.84 24.20
C LEU A 7 -8.61 -14.00 23.12
N SER A 8 -9.78 -13.37 23.31
CA SER A 8 -10.76 -13.16 22.24
C SER A 8 -10.33 -11.93 21.42
N LEU A 9 -9.91 -12.14 20.18
CA LEU A 9 -9.38 -11.10 19.30
C LEU A 9 -10.28 -10.90 18.07
N PRO A 10 -10.24 -9.74 17.40
CA PRO A 10 -10.89 -9.54 16.11
C PRO A 10 -10.49 -10.62 15.10
N GLU A 11 -11.45 -11.05 14.27
CA GLU A 11 -11.16 -11.98 13.18
C GLU A 11 -10.28 -11.31 12.11
N ARG A 12 -9.38 -12.10 11.52
CA ARG A 12 -8.44 -11.68 10.48
C ARG A 12 -8.39 -12.69 9.36
N GLY A 13 -8.35 -12.23 8.11
CA GLY A 13 -8.13 -13.08 6.96
C GLY A 13 -6.74 -13.73 6.96
N SER A 14 -6.65 -14.97 6.47
CA SER A 14 -5.38 -15.67 6.22
C SER A 14 -4.85 -15.38 4.81
N LYS A 15 -3.56 -15.64 4.58
CA LYS A 15 -3.00 -15.63 3.22
C LYS A 15 -3.60 -16.76 2.35
N PRO A 16 -3.78 -16.54 1.03
CA PRO A 16 -3.69 -15.26 0.34
C PRO A 16 -4.87 -14.36 0.69
N ARG A 17 -4.59 -13.17 1.23
CA ARG A 17 -5.62 -12.23 1.69
C ARG A 17 -6.29 -11.54 0.52
N VAL A 18 -7.57 -11.21 0.70
CA VAL A 18 -8.38 -10.40 -0.23
C VAL A 18 -8.81 -9.07 0.37
N ALA A 19 -8.69 -8.91 1.69
CA ALA A 19 -8.90 -7.69 2.45
C ALA A 19 -7.92 -7.67 3.65
N GLY A 20 -7.83 -6.54 4.33
CA GLY A 20 -6.91 -6.35 5.46
C GLY A 20 -5.45 -6.51 5.07
N LEU A 21 -5.12 -6.10 3.84
CA LEU A 21 -3.81 -6.24 3.24
C LEU A 21 -2.82 -5.27 3.88
N THR A 22 -1.60 -5.74 4.07
CA THR A 22 -0.45 -4.93 4.50
C THR A 22 0.52 -4.77 3.35
N HIS A 23 0.70 -3.53 2.91
CA HIS A 23 1.62 -3.13 1.86
C HIS A 23 2.75 -2.27 2.46
N VAL A 24 3.97 -2.81 2.49
CA VAL A 24 5.13 -2.10 3.06
C VAL A 24 5.89 -1.27 2.04
N LEU A 25 6.61 -0.25 2.53
CA LEU A 25 7.53 0.57 1.75
C LEU A 25 8.98 0.22 2.09
N ASP A 26 9.71 -0.31 1.11
CA ASP A 26 11.15 -0.53 1.17
C ASP A 26 11.90 0.68 0.57
N LYS A 27 12.71 1.31 1.41
CA LYS A 27 13.50 2.51 1.10
C LYS A 27 14.99 2.22 0.83
N GLY A 28 15.33 0.97 0.51
CA GLY A 28 16.71 0.53 0.27
C GLY A 28 17.21 -0.47 1.33
N ALA A 29 16.33 -1.30 1.86
CA ALA A 29 16.69 -2.39 2.76
C ALA A 29 17.65 -3.35 2.06
N SER A 30 18.67 -3.78 2.80
CA SER A 30 19.60 -4.82 2.35
C SER A 30 18.89 -6.17 2.24
N VAL A 31 19.52 -7.13 1.56
CA VAL A 31 19.04 -8.52 1.50
C VAL A 31 18.88 -9.10 2.90
N ALA A 32 19.85 -8.90 3.79
CA ALA A 32 19.81 -9.39 5.17
C ALA A 32 18.68 -8.74 6.00
N ALA A 33 18.43 -7.44 5.82
CA ALA A 33 17.31 -6.77 6.48
C ALA A 33 15.96 -7.30 5.96
N THR A 34 15.86 -7.56 4.65
CA THR A 34 14.66 -8.16 4.03
C THR A 34 14.39 -9.55 4.60
N GLU A 35 15.42 -10.39 4.69
CA GLU A 35 15.32 -11.73 5.29
C GLU A 35 14.86 -11.66 6.76
N ALA A 36 15.41 -10.75 7.56
CA ALA A 36 15.04 -10.58 8.97
C ALA A 36 13.57 -10.14 9.15
N VAL A 37 13.09 -9.22 8.31
CA VAL A 37 11.69 -8.78 8.31
C VAL A 37 10.77 -9.93 7.93
N LEU A 38 11.10 -10.70 6.89
CA LEU A 38 10.28 -11.84 6.46
C LEU A 38 10.25 -12.95 7.50
N ALA A 39 11.39 -13.25 8.15
CA ALA A 39 11.48 -14.28 9.18
C ALA A 39 10.53 -14.04 10.37
N SER A 40 10.25 -12.77 10.68
CA SER A 40 9.39 -12.38 11.81
C SER A 40 7.97 -11.97 11.40
N GLY A 41 7.79 -11.41 10.21
CA GLY A 41 6.57 -10.72 9.81
C GLY A 41 5.88 -11.24 8.54
N ALA A 42 6.46 -12.21 7.81
CA ALA A 42 5.93 -12.64 6.51
C ALA A 42 4.45 -13.03 6.54
N ALA A 43 3.97 -13.65 7.63
CA ALA A 43 2.57 -14.02 7.79
C ALA A 43 1.61 -12.80 7.72
N HIS A 44 2.07 -11.60 8.06
CA HIS A 44 1.30 -10.35 8.14
C HIS A 44 1.62 -9.35 7.02
N LEU A 45 2.39 -9.78 6.01
CA LEU A 45 2.84 -8.96 4.88
C LEU A 45 2.26 -9.48 3.58
N ASP A 46 1.67 -8.64 2.75
CA ASP A 46 1.05 -9.08 1.50
C ASP A 46 1.74 -8.50 0.25
N LEU A 47 2.15 -7.22 0.34
CA LEU A 47 2.87 -6.52 -0.74
C LEU A 47 4.10 -5.79 -0.21
N TRP A 48 5.14 -5.71 -1.05
CA TRP A 48 6.40 -5.06 -0.77
C TRP A 48 6.75 -4.09 -1.90
N LYS A 49 6.51 -2.80 -1.69
CA LYS A 49 6.87 -1.75 -2.66
C LYS A 49 8.33 -1.39 -2.53
N LEU A 50 9.07 -1.57 -3.63
CA LEU A 50 10.40 -1.02 -3.81
C LEU A 50 10.22 0.47 -4.14
N GLY A 51 10.47 1.33 -3.16
CA GLY A 51 10.10 2.74 -3.20
C GLY A 51 10.66 3.46 -4.43
N TRP A 52 9.82 4.32 -5.04
CA TRP A 52 10.17 5.18 -6.16
C TRP A 52 11.01 4.46 -7.24
N GLY A 53 12.30 4.78 -7.34
CA GLY A 53 13.27 4.24 -8.30
C GLY A 53 14.35 3.36 -7.69
N ILE A 54 14.17 2.87 -6.45
CA ILE A 54 15.18 2.03 -5.76
C ILE A 54 15.51 0.79 -6.56
N ALA A 55 14.51 0.11 -7.11
CA ALA A 55 14.70 -1.11 -7.88
C ALA A 55 15.68 -0.94 -9.07
N TYR A 56 15.77 0.28 -9.63
CA TYR A 56 16.66 0.59 -10.75
C TYR A 56 18.15 0.65 -10.34
N VAL A 57 18.45 0.89 -9.05
CA VAL A 57 19.82 1.09 -8.55
C VAL A 57 20.26 0.05 -7.53
N ASP A 58 19.37 -0.85 -7.11
CA ASP A 58 19.61 -1.82 -6.05
C ASP A 58 20.25 -3.13 -6.60
N PRO A 59 21.55 -3.39 -6.36
CA PRO A 59 22.19 -4.62 -6.82
C PRO A 59 21.67 -5.87 -6.10
N GLY A 60 21.01 -5.72 -4.95
CA GLY A 60 20.41 -6.81 -4.19
C GLY A 60 19.02 -7.22 -4.69
N LEU A 61 18.48 -6.55 -5.70
CA LEU A 61 17.13 -6.76 -6.20
C LEU A 61 16.81 -8.24 -6.48
N PRO A 62 17.60 -9.01 -7.26
CA PRO A 62 17.25 -10.40 -7.58
C PRO A 62 17.14 -11.30 -6.34
N ALA A 63 18.02 -11.09 -5.35
CA ALA A 63 17.99 -11.85 -4.11
C ALA A 63 16.76 -11.49 -3.25
N LYS A 64 16.40 -10.20 -3.18
CA LYS A 64 15.20 -9.76 -2.47
C LYS A 64 13.93 -10.31 -3.13
N LEU A 65 13.81 -10.24 -4.45
CA LEU A 65 12.66 -10.80 -5.17
C LEU A 65 12.50 -12.30 -4.91
N SER A 66 13.61 -13.04 -4.86
CA SER A 66 13.60 -14.47 -4.52
C SER A 66 13.10 -14.73 -3.09
N LEU A 67 13.55 -13.95 -2.12
CA LEU A 67 13.09 -14.04 -0.72
C LEU A 67 11.60 -13.71 -0.59
N LEU A 68 11.14 -12.65 -1.25
CA LEU A 68 9.74 -12.21 -1.21
C LEU A 68 8.81 -13.26 -1.83
N ALA A 69 9.20 -13.81 -2.98
CA ALA A 69 8.44 -14.90 -3.63
C ALA A 69 8.35 -16.14 -2.74
N ALA A 70 9.45 -16.55 -2.10
CA ALA A 70 9.47 -17.69 -1.19
C ALA A 70 8.61 -17.50 0.08
N ALA A 71 8.28 -16.25 0.43
CA ALA A 71 7.47 -15.89 1.58
C ALA A 71 6.00 -15.54 1.23
N ASP A 72 5.57 -15.80 -0.01
CA ASP A 72 4.27 -15.40 -0.55
C ASP A 72 3.98 -13.89 -0.36
N VAL A 73 4.98 -13.05 -0.64
CA VAL A 73 4.89 -11.58 -0.61
C VAL A 73 5.11 -11.03 -2.02
N ARG A 74 4.17 -10.24 -2.53
CA ARG A 74 4.26 -9.70 -3.89
C ARG A 74 5.15 -8.46 -3.92
N ALA A 75 6.26 -8.54 -4.64
CA ALA A 75 7.09 -7.37 -4.90
C ALA A 75 6.40 -6.42 -5.89
N CYS A 76 6.41 -5.12 -5.59
CA CYS A 76 5.80 -4.08 -6.40
C CYS A 76 6.83 -3.02 -6.79
N LEU A 77 6.86 -2.67 -8.08
CA LEU A 77 7.66 -1.55 -8.56
C LEU A 77 7.01 -0.22 -8.18
N GLY A 78 7.79 0.75 -7.68
CA GLY A 78 7.27 2.07 -7.31
C GLY A 78 6.84 2.92 -8.51
N GLY A 79 5.75 3.66 -8.36
CA GLY A 79 5.09 4.39 -9.44
C GLY A 79 5.92 5.55 -9.97
N THR A 80 6.71 6.21 -9.11
CA THR A 80 7.61 7.30 -9.54
C THR A 80 8.60 6.83 -10.62
N LEU A 81 9.11 5.59 -10.59
CA LEU A 81 9.97 5.08 -11.67
C LEU A 81 9.19 4.92 -12.97
N MET A 82 7.95 4.43 -12.89
CA MET A 82 7.06 4.32 -14.05
C MET A 82 6.74 5.69 -14.65
N GLU A 83 6.51 6.71 -13.82
CA GLU A 83 6.32 8.09 -14.26
C GLU A 83 7.56 8.65 -14.97
N ILE A 84 8.77 8.37 -14.44
CA ILE A 84 10.04 8.76 -15.09
C ILE A 84 10.18 8.06 -16.46
N ALA A 85 9.87 6.77 -16.54
CA ALA A 85 9.89 6.01 -17.78
C ALA A 85 8.90 6.60 -18.80
N TRP A 86 7.69 6.95 -18.37
CA TRP A 86 6.69 7.62 -19.21
C TRP A 86 7.18 8.96 -19.76
N CYS A 87 7.73 9.83 -18.91
CA CYS A 87 8.29 11.12 -19.34
C CYS A 87 9.42 10.99 -20.37
N GLN A 88 10.13 9.86 -20.37
CA GLN A 88 11.22 9.57 -21.31
C GLN A 88 10.78 8.76 -22.53
N GLY A 89 9.50 8.40 -22.64
CA GLY A 89 8.99 7.52 -23.71
C GLY A 89 9.53 6.09 -23.63
N LYS A 90 9.86 5.61 -22.43
CA LYS A 90 10.50 4.30 -22.14
C LYS A 90 9.64 3.35 -21.32
N VAL A 91 8.31 3.46 -21.43
CA VAL A 91 7.37 2.65 -20.67
C VAL A 91 7.55 1.17 -20.97
N ASP A 92 7.66 0.82 -22.26
CA ASP A 92 7.73 -0.58 -22.67
C ASP A 92 9.02 -1.23 -22.16
N GLU A 93 10.15 -0.55 -22.26
CA GLU A 93 11.42 -1.03 -21.72
C GLU A 93 11.38 -1.19 -20.19
N CYS A 94 10.68 -0.30 -19.49
CA CYS A 94 10.49 -0.40 -18.04
C CYS A 94 9.64 -1.62 -17.66
N LEU A 95 8.54 -1.86 -18.38
CA LEU A 95 7.66 -3.01 -18.16
C LEU A 95 8.33 -4.32 -18.56
N ASP A 96 9.11 -4.34 -19.65
CA ASP A 96 9.90 -5.51 -20.07
C ASP A 96 10.93 -5.87 -19.01
N TRP A 97 11.72 -4.89 -18.56
CA TRP A 97 12.69 -5.10 -17.48
C TRP A 97 12.03 -5.57 -16.18
N ALA A 98 10.89 -4.98 -15.79
CA ALA A 98 10.18 -5.38 -14.58
C ALA A 98 9.68 -6.84 -14.66
N SER A 99 9.21 -7.26 -15.84
CA SER A 99 8.78 -8.62 -16.12
C SER A 99 9.97 -9.58 -16.03
N ASP A 100 11.08 -9.25 -16.70
CA ASP A 100 12.31 -10.05 -16.71
C ASP A 100 12.93 -10.19 -15.31
N ALA A 101 12.82 -9.15 -14.48
CA ALA A 101 13.26 -9.18 -13.09
C ALA A 101 12.40 -10.08 -12.20
N GLY A 102 11.17 -10.41 -12.61
CA GLY A 102 10.24 -11.24 -11.85
C GLY A 102 9.36 -10.45 -10.86
N LEU A 103 9.12 -9.17 -11.11
CA LEU A 103 8.16 -8.38 -10.32
C LEU A 103 6.73 -8.87 -10.58
N ALA A 104 5.97 -9.09 -9.51
CA ALA A 104 4.57 -9.54 -9.62
C ALA A 104 3.58 -8.37 -9.79
N CYS A 105 3.95 -7.20 -9.26
CA CYS A 105 3.13 -6.01 -9.28
C CYS A 105 3.90 -4.80 -9.81
N VAL A 106 3.17 -3.85 -10.39
CA VAL A 106 3.67 -2.50 -10.69
C VAL A 106 2.68 -1.47 -10.20
N GLU A 107 3.21 -0.35 -9.71
CA GLU A 107 2.42 0.83 -9.37
C GLU A 107 2.35 1.79 -10.56
N VAL A 108 1.17 2.33 -10.86
CA VAL A 108 0.94 3.33 -11.90
C VAL A 108 0.35 4.59 -11.27
N SER A 109 1.16 5.63 -11.18
CA SER A 109 0.84 6.92 -10.56
C SER A 109 0.96 8.07 -11.58
N ARG A 110 0.46 9.24 -11.20
CA ARG A 110 0.62 10.50 -11.96
C ARG A 110 0.93 11.69 -11.05
N GLY A 111 1.62 11.42 -9.94
CA GLY A 111 1.84 12.39 -8.88
C GLY A 111 3.02 13.33 -9.12
N VAL A 112 3.98 12.94 -9.97
CA VAL A 112 5.20 13.71 -10.28
C VAL A 112 5.18 14.22 -11.72
N ALA A 113 4.89 13.33 -12.67
CA ALA A 113 4.81 13.66 -14.08
C ALA A 113 3.49 14.40 -14.37
N PRO A 114 3.48 15.37 -15.29
CA PRO A 114 2.25 16.01 -15.77
C PRO A 114 1.47 15.08 -16.72
N MET A 115 1.29 13.82 -16.33
CA MET A 115 0.61 12.78 -17.11
C MET A 115 -0.90 13.03 -17.06
N PRO A 116 -1.59 13.13 -18.20
CA PRO A 116 -3.05 13.15 -18.24
C PRO A 116 -3.69 11.87 -17.69
N VAL A 117 -4.90 11.96 -17.12
CA VAL A 117 -5.64 10.78 -16.62
C VAL A 117 -5.88 9.75 -17.73
N ALA A 118 -6.10 10.19 -18.98
CA ALA A 118 -6.28 9.29 -20.11
C ALA A 118 -5.02 8.44 -20.36
N ASP A 119 -3.83 9.06 -20.30
CA ASP A 119 -2.55 8.39 -20.51
C ASP A 119 -2.22 7.45 -19.36
N LYS A 120 -2.54 7.84 -18.11
CA LYS A 120 -2.46 6.95 -16.95
C LYS A 120 -3.30 5.69 -17.16
N ARG A 121 -4.53 5.83 -17.64
CA ARG A 121 -5.44 4.69 -17.88
C ARG A 121 -4.98 3.81 -19.05
N ASP A 122 -4.39 4.39 -20.09
CA ASP A 122 -3.75 3.62 -21.16
C ASP A 122 -2.58 2.78 -20.61
N LEU A 123 -1.73 3.41 -19.79
CA LEU A 123 -0.63 2.73 -19.12
C LEU A 123 -1.11 1.61 -18.18
N ILE A 124 -2.18 1.82 -17.41
CA ILE A 124 -2.79 0.76 -16.59
C ILE A 124 -3.17 -0.43 -17.47
N ARG A 125 -3.93 -0.21 -18.55
CA ARG A 125 -4.36 -1.30 -19.46
C ARG A 125 -3.16 -2.10 -19.99
N ARG A 126 -2.13 -1.41 -20.47
CA ARG A 126 -0.90 -2.04 -20.97
C ARG A 126 -0.16 -2.83 -19.89
N ALA A 127 -0.08 -2.31 -18.67
CA ALA A 127 0.59 -2.98 -17.56
C ALA A 127 -0.18 -4.23 -17.07
N THR A 128 -1.52 -4.21 -17.13
CA THR A 128 -2.35 -5.36 -16.70
C THR A 128 -2.18 -6.62 -17.55
N GLU A 129 -1.59 -6.51 -18.74
CA GLU A 129 -1.25 -7.67 -19.57
C GLU A 129 -0.20 -8.57 -18.92
N ARG A 130 0.61 -8.03 -18.00
CA ARG A 130 1.79 -8.69 -17.40
C ARG A 130 1.80 -8.69 -15.88
N PHE A 131 1.13 -7.73 -15.25
CA PHE A 131 1.27 -7.48 -13.81
C PHE A 131 -0.07 -7.35 -13.11
N VAL A 132 -0.05 -7.57 -11.79
CA VAL A 132 -1.09 -7.00 -10.92
C VAL A 132 -0.81 -5.52 -10.74
N VAL A 133 -1.69 -4.67 -11.26
CA VAL A 133 -1.50 -3.21 -11.21
C VAL A 133 -2.14 -2.62 -9.97
N LEU A 134 -1.36 -1.81 -9.26
CA LEU A 134 -1.85 -0.87 -8.25
C LEU A 134 -1.82 0.52 -8.88
N SER A 135 -2.95 1.21 -8.99
CA SER A 135 -2.89 2.63 -9.36
C SER A 135 -2.79 3.50 -8.12
N GLU A 136 -2.29 4.73 -8.25
CA GLU A 136 -2.23 5.71 -7.15
C GLU A 136 -3.02 6.96 -7.53
N VAL A 137 -3.94 7.38 -6.66
CA VAL A 137 -4.75 8.60 -6.81
C VAL A 137 -4.37 9.59 -5.73
N GLY A 138 -4.18 10.84 -6.17
CA GLY A 138 -3.73 11.93 -5.35
C GLY A 138 -2.51 12.61 -5.96
N SER A 139 -2.16 13.75 -5.40
CA SER A 139 -1.09 14.59 -5.91
C SER A 139 -0.01 14.81 -4.87
N LYS A 140 1.21 14.92 -5.38
CA LYS A 140 2.42 15.14 -4.58
C LYS A 140 2.65 16.63 -4.34
N ASP A 141 1.82 17.49 -4.94
CA ASP A 141 1.81 18.94 -4.75
C ASP A 141 0.84 19.34 -3.61
N PRO A 142 1.34 19.99 -2.54
CA PRO A 142 0.49 20.53 -1.47
C PRO A 142 -0.56 21.56 -1.92
N GLN A 143 -0.41 22.13 -3.11
CA GLN A 143 -1.35 23.09 -3.70
C GLN A 143 -2.41 22.43 -4.60
N ASP A 144 -2.35 21.11 -4.79
CA ASP A 144 -3.36 20.42 -5.56
C ASP A 144 -4.67 20.30 -4.75
N HIS A 145 -5.74 20.83 -5.33
CA HIS A 145 -7.06 20.92 -4.73
C HIS A 145 -8.07 19.99 -5.39
N ALA A 146 -7.63 18.83 -5.91
CA ALA A 146 -8.53 17.80 -6.39
C ALA A 146 -9.66 17.54 -5.38
N SER A 147 -10.90 17.68 -5.85
CA SER A 147 -12.11 17.54 -5.06
C SER A 147 -12.38 16.07 -4.72
N PRO A 148 -13.16 15.80 -3.65
CA PRO A 148 -13.64 14.43 -3.36
C PRO A 148 -14.35 13.77 -4.55
N ALA A 149 -15.04 14.52 -5.41
CA ALA A 149 -15.70 13.97 -6.60
C ALA A 149 -14.69 13.51 -7.65
N GLU A 150 -13.63 14.29 -7.88
CA GLU A 150 -12.54 13.93 -8.80
C GLU A 150 -11.77 12.71 -8.31
N TRP A 151 -11.51 12.60 -7.01
CA TRP A 151 -10.91 11.40 -6.40
C TRP A 151 -11.74 10.15 -6.65
N ALA A 152 -13.04 10.21 -6.33
CA ALA A 152 -13.93 9.07 -6.55
C ALA A 152 -13.99 8.65 -8.03
N ALA A 153 -14.03 9.63 -8.94
CA ALA A 153 -14.05 9.38 -10.39
C ALA A 153 -12.73 8.84 -10.93
N GLU A 154 -11.59 9.30 -10.41
CA GLU A 154 -10.29 8.75 -10.80
C GLU A 154 -10.12 7.32 -10.30
N VAL A 155 -10.44 7.05 -9.03
CA VAL A 155 -10.42 5.69 -8.45
C VAL A 155 -11.29 4.73 -9.26
N ALA A 156 -12.55 5.09 -9.51
CA ALA A 156 -13.46 4.25 -10.29
C ALA A 156 -12.92 4.00 -11.72
N GLY A 157 -12.44 5.05 -12.39
CA GLY A 157 -11.95 4.91 -13.76
C GLY A 157 -10.61 4.18 -13.89
N ASP A 158 -9.78 4.18 -12.85
CA ASP A 158 -8.57 3.35 -12.80
C ASP A 158 -8.90 1.86 -12.63
N LEU A 159 -9.88 1.55 -11.79
CA LEU A 159 -10.42 0.19 -11.64
C LEU A 159 -11.05 -0.29 -12.95
N ASP A 160 -11.82 0.56 -13.63
CA ASP A 160 -12.38 0.26 -14.97
C ASP A 160 -11.29 0.06 -16.04
N ALA A 161 -10.14 0.71 -15.88
CA ALA A 161 -8.98 0.50 -16.74
C ALA A 161 -8.23 -0.81 -16.45
N GLY A 162 -8.59 -1.51 -15.37
CA GLY A 162 -8.06 -2.84 -15.02
C GLY A 162 -7.15 -2.87 -13.80
N ALA A 163 -6.93 -1.75 -13.10
CA ALA A 163 -6.19 -1.76 -11.85
C ALA A 163 -6.84 -2.73 -10.85
N ARG A 164 -6.03 -3.55 -10.18
CA ARG A 164 -6.55 -4.48 -9.16
C ARG A 164 -6.90 -3.75 -7.88
N TRP A 165 -6.04 -2.80 -7.51
CA TRP A 165 -6.18 -1.97 -6.31
C TRP A 165 -5.85 -0.52 -6.65
N VAL A 166 -6.39 0.39 -5.85
CA VAL A 166 -6.08 1.82 -5.93
C VAL A 166 -5.55 2.30 -4.59
N ILE A 167 -4.42 2.98 -4.61
CA ILE A 167 -3.77 3.59 -3.46
C ILE A 167 -4.24 5.05 -3.36
N ALA A 168 -4.79 5.42 -2.21
CA ALA A 168 -5.02 6.80 -1.83
C ALA A 168 -3.71 7.38 -1.27
N GLU A 169 -3.10 8.31 -2.01
CA GLU A 169 -1.77 8.89 -1.74
C GLU A 169 -1.76 9.66 -0.41
N GLY A 170 -0.80 9.32 0.45
CA GLY A 170 -0.50 10.00 1.70
C GLY A 170 0.97 10.45 1.82
N ARG A 171 1.80 10.05 0.83
CA ARG A 171 3.26 10.15 0.82
C ARG A 171 3.90 9.37 1.96
N GLU A 172 5.23 9.23 1.90
CA GLU A 172 6.03 8.70 3.01
C GLU A 172 5.86 9.52 4.30
N SER A 173 5.65 10.83 4.19
CA SER A 173 5.57 11.71 5.36
C SER A 173 4.23 11.62 6.10
N GLY A 174 3.15 11.26 5.42
CA GLY A 174 1.80 11.27 5.97
C GLY A 174 1.30 12.68 6.29
N THR A 175 1.58 13.69 5.47
CA THR A 175 1.25 15.12 5.77
C THR A 175 0.70 15.88 4.57
N VAL A 176 0.32 15.18 3.51
CA VAL A 176 -0.21 15.74 2.26
C VAL A 176 -1.16 14.72 1.63
N GLY A 177 -1.89 15.12 0.59
CA GLY A 177 -2.85 14.25 -0.09
C GLY A 177 -4.01 13.93 0.84
N LEU A 178 -4.08 12.66 1.27
CA LEU A 178 -5.05 12.13 2.23
C LEU A 178 -4.94 12.75 3.63
N PHE A 179 -3.83 13.41 3.94
CA PHE A 179 -3.57 14.01 5.24
C PHE A 179 -3.44 15.54 5.17
N ARG A 180 -3.86 16.21 6.24
CA ARG A 180 -3.53 17.61 6.49
C ARG A 180 -2.05 17.74 6.91
N PRO A 181 -1.48 18.96 6.94
CA PRO A 181 -0.08 19.16 7.34
C PRO A 181 0.27 18.65 8.74
N ASP A 182 -0.70 18.58 9.64
CA ASP A 182 -0.55 18.04 11.00
C ASP A 182 -0.63 16.50 11.08
N GLY A 183 -0.93 15.84 9.95
CA GLY A 183 -1.09 14.39 9.84
C GLY A 183 -2.52 13.89 10.05
N THR A 184 -3.48 14.77 10.35
CA THR A 184 -4.89 14.40 10.50
C THR A 184 -5.50 13.96 9.17
N VAL A 185 -6.35 12.93 9.22
CA VAL A 185 -6.99 12.37 8.03
C VAL A 185 -8.00 13.35 7.45
N ARG A 186 -7.99 13.49 6.13
CA ARG A 186 -9.04 14.16 5.36
C ARG A 186 -10.14 13.14 5.07
N GLU A 187 -11.04 12.98 6.03
CA GLU A 187 -12.11 11.99 6.02
C GLU A 187 -12.92 12.05 4.71
N GLU A 188 -13.18 13.26 4.19
CA GLU A 188 -13.92 13.47 2.96
C GLU A 188 -13.27 12.83 1.72
N LEU A 189 -11.92 12.73 1.71
CA LEU A 189 -11.15 12.07 0.66
C LEU A 189 -11.07 10.55 0.88
N ALA A 190 -10.95 10.10 2.13
CA ALA A 190 -10.99 8.68 2.45
C ALA A 190 -12.33 8.07 2.01
N GLU A 191 -13.44 8.72 2.37
CA GLU A 191 -14.77 8.31 1.92
C GLU A 191 -14.95 8.39 0.41
N ALA A 192 -14.37 9.40 -0.25
CA ALA A 192 -14.41 9.51 -1.70
C ALA A 192 -13.71 8.33 -2.39
N ALA A 193 -12.53 7.95 -1.91
CA ALA A 193 -11.84 6.78 -2.43
C ALA A 193 -12.69 5.52 -2.25
N LEU A 194 -13.31 5.32 -1.08
CA LEU A 194 -14.20 4.19 -0.84
C LEU A 194 -15.46 4.21 -1.73
N ARG A 195 -16.05 5.38 -1.99
CA ARG A 195 -17.15 5.49 -2.95
C ARG A 195 -16.74 5.09 -4.37
N GLY A 196 -15.49 5.35 -4.75
CA GLY A 196 -14.96 4.98 -6.05
C GLY A 196 -14.60 3.51 -6.19
N GLY A 197 -14.04 2.88 -5.14
CA GLY A 197 -13.43 1.55 -5.25
C GLY A 197 -13.86 0.49 -4.24
N GLY A 198 -14.49 0.87 -3.13
CA GLY A 198 -14.82 -0.04 -2.04
C GLY A 198 -13.62 -0.40 -1.15
N LEU A 199 -13.92 -0.93 0.04
CA LEU A 199 -12.92 -1.19 1.08
C LEU A 199 -11.95 -2.33 0.72
N ASP A 200 -12.38 -3.28 -0.10
CA ASP A 200 -11.57 -4.42 -0.56
C ASP A 200 -10.57 -4.04 -1.66
N ARG A 201 -10.78 -2.94 -2.37
CA ARG A 201 -9.92 -2.50 -3.49
C ARG A 201 -9.09 -1.25 -3.21
N VAL A 202 -9.48 -0.45 -2.22
CA VAL A 202 -8.75 0.77 -1.86
C VAL A 202 -7.73 0.47 -0.78
N PHE A 203 -6.49 0.91 -1.00
CA PHE A 203 -5.45 1.03 0.01
C PHE A 203 -5.35 2.48 0.48
N PHE A 204 -5.16 2.68 1.77
CA PHE A 204 -4.78 3.99 2.31
C PHE A 204 -3.30 3.95 2.69
N GLU A 205 -2.50 4.86 2.14
CA GLU A 205 -1.15 5.06 2.69
C GLU A 205 -1.26 5.59 4.11
N ALA A 206 -0.66 4.90 5.08
CA ALA A 206 -0.70 5.25 6.49
C ALA A 206 0.67 5.01 7.14
N PRO A 207 1.69 5.81 6.79
CA PRO A 207 3.06 5.61 7.28
C PRO A 207 3.20 5.83 8.79
N ARG A 208 2.24 6.50 9.44
CA ARG A 208 2.28 6.79 10.89
C ARG A 208 1.28 5.94 11.68
N LYS A 209 1.68 5.56 12.89
CA LYS A 209 0.86 4.76 13.83
C LYS A 209 -0.52 5.36 14.08
N ASP A 210 -0.61 6.66 14.31
CA ASP A 210 -1.88 7.36 14.58
C ASP A 210 -2.84 7.29 13.38
N GLN A 211 -2.30 7.35 12.16
CA GLN A 211 -3.06 7.17 10.92
C GLN A 211 -3.53 5.73 10.76
N GLN A 212 -2.64 4.74 10.97
CA GLN A 212 -2.98 3.32 10.96
C GLN A 212 -4.12 3.02 11.94
N ALA A 213 -4.01 3.51 13.18
CA ALA A 213 -5.01 3.32 14.21
C ALA A 213 -6.33 4.02 13.86
N TRP A 214 -6.29 5.19 13.20
CA TRP A 214 -7.50 5.88 12.74
C TRP A 214 -8.26 5.03 11.72
N PHE A 215 -7.60 4.55 10.66
CA PHE A 215 -8.25 3.72 9.64
C PHE A 215 -8.80 2.40 10.21
N ILE A 216 -8.08 1.78 11.16
CA ILE A 216 -8.54 0.54 11.81
C ILE A 216 -9.78 0.79 12.69
N ARG A 217 -9.86 1.92 13.41
CA ARG A 217 -11.04 2.26 14.19
C ARG A 217 -12.24 2.56 13.31
N GLU A 218 -12.01 3.27 12.20
CA GLU A 218 -13.08 3.74 11.32
C GLU A 218 -13.63 2.62 10.42
N TYR A 219 -12.74 1.84 9.79
CA TYR A 219 -13.11 0.85 8.78
C TYR A 219 -12.86 -0.61 9.22
N GLY A 220 -12.43 -0.81 10.46
CA GLY A 220 -12.20 -2.13 11.04
C GLY A 220 -10.81 -2.73 10.73
N PRO A 221 -10.51 -3.90 11.31
CA PRO A 221 -9.19 -4.53 11.24
C PRO A 221 -8.82 -5.06 9.85
N GLU A 222 -9.78 -5.14 8.93
CA GLU A 222 -9.62 -5.61 7.55
C GLU A 222 -9.47 -4.44 6.54
N VAL A 223 -9.18 -3.21 6.98
CA VAL A 223 -8.80 -2.11 6.07
C VAL A 223 -7.44 -2.36 5.41
N ASN A 224 -7.31 -2.13 4.10
CA ASN A 224 -6.03 -2.26 3.41
C ASN A 224 -5.14 -1.03 3.66
N LEU A 225 -3.90 -1.24 4.10
CA LEU A 225 -2.97 -0.15 4.43
C LEU A 225 -1.67 -0.28 3.66
N ALA A 226 -1.19 0.86 3.15
CA ALA A 226 0.03 1.00 2.36
C ALA A 226 1.06 1.91 3.06
N ASN A 227 2.27 1.94 2.52
CA ASN A 227 3.45 2.62 3.10
C ASN A 227 3.73 2.29 4.57
N ILE A 228 3.43 1.06 4.98
CA ILE A 228 3.80 0.58 6.30
C ILE A 228 5.33 0.42 6.35
N ALA A 229 5.95 0.95 7.40
CA ALA A 229 7.39 0.80 7.58
C ALA A 229 7.75 -0.67 7.87
N LEU A 230 8.94 -1.09 7.43
CA LEU A 230 9.37 -2.50 7.57
C LEU A 230 9.43 -2.97 9.03
N ASP A 231 9.72 -2.08 9.96
CA ASP A 231 9.75 -2.31 11.40
C ASP A 231 8.38 -2.25 12.07
N ASP A 232 7.36 -1.74 11.38
CA ASP A 232 6.00 -1.58 11.90
C ASP A 232 5.06 -2.76 11.60
N VAL A 233 5.53 -3.80 10.90
CA VAL A 233 4.68 -4.92 10.44
C VAL A 233 3.93 -5.60 11.59
N LEU A 234 4.64 -6.03 12.63
CA LEU A 234 4.02 -6.64 13.80
C LEU A 234 3.25 -5.59 14.62
N ALA A 235 3.77 -4.35 14.69
CA ALA A 235 3.13 -3.27 15.40
C ALA A 235 1.73 -2.95 14.80
N LEU A 236 1.61 -2.98 13.48
CA LEU A 236 0.35 -2.84 12.77
C LEU A 236 -0.58 -4.02 13.04
N GLU A 237 -0.08 -5.25 13.01
CA GLU A 237 -0.93 -6.40 13.33
C GLU A 237 -1.47 -6.32 14.77
N THR A 238 -0.68 -5.81 15.73
CA THR A 238 -1.21 -5.57 17.10
C THR A 238 -2.30 -4.49 17.13
N LEU A 239 -2.24 -3.47 16.26
CA LEU A 239 -3.33 -2.50 16.11
C LEU A 239 -4.58 -3.19 15.57
N ARG A 240 -4.45 -4.02 14.52
CA ARG A 240 -5.58 -4.76 13.94
C ARG A 240 -6.24 -5.71 14.94
N LEU A 241 -5.44 -6.34 15.81
CA LEU A 241 -5.94 -7.27 16.82
C LEU A 241 -6.43 -6.59 18.12
N GLY A 242 -6.38 -5.26 18.22
CA GLY A 242 -6.74 -4.57 19.47
C GLY A 242 -5.79 -4.85 20.63
N LEU A 243 -4.56 -5.26 20.34
CA LEU A 243 -3.49 -5.59 21.30
C LEU A 243 -2.59 -4.38 21.64
N ARG A 244 -2.98 -3.19 21.20
CA ARG A 244 -2.26 -1.94 21.44
C ARG A 244 -3.23 -0.86 21.89
N ALA A 245 -2.75 0.05 22.76
CA ALA A 245 -3.55 1.09 23.42
C ALA A 245 -4.49 1.86 22.46
N ASP A 246 -4.03 2.12 21.23
CA ASP A 246 -4.74 2.94 20.26
C ASP A 246 -6.01 2.28 19.69
N THR A 247 -6.16 0.96 19.81
CA THR A 247 -7.31 0.20 19.26
C THR A 247 -7.90 -0.81 20.25
N CYS A 248 -7.34 -0.94 21.46
CA CYS A 248 -7.84 -1.89 22.46
C CYS A 248 -9.14 -1.40 23.12
N ALA A 249 -10.07 -2.32 23.35
CA ALA A 249 -11.32 -2.06 24.06
C ALA A 249 -11.18 -2.40 25.57
N VAL A 250 -10.42 -1.61 26.33
CA VAL A 250 -10.17 -1.85 27.78
C VAL A 250 -11.16 -1.13 28.71
N HIS A 251 -12.36 -0.80 28.23
CA HIS A 251 -13.32 0.05 28.97
C HIS A 251 -14.33 -0.69 29.86
N ALA A 252 -14.18 -1.99 30.10
CA ALA A 252 -14.95 -2.69 31.13
C ALA A 252 -14.06 -2.98 32.35
N PRO A 253 -14.48 -2.67 33.60
CA PRO A 253 -13.77 -3.14 34.77
C PRO A 253 -13.73 -4.66 34.75
N TRP A 254 -12.54 -5.23 34.90
CA TRP A 254 -12.36 -6.65 35.14
C TRP A 254 -13.09 -7.00 36.44
N VAL A 255 -14.23 -7.66 36.33
CA VAL A 255 -14.92 -8.27 37.47
C VAL A 255 -14.54 -9.76 37.45
N PRO A 256 -13.66 -10.22 38.36
CA PRO A 256 -13.40 -11.65 38.48
C PRO A 256 -14.70 -12.34 38.91
N THR A 257 -15.11 -13.38 38.17
CA THR A 257 -16.04 -14.40 38.66
C THR A 257 -15.33 -15.40 39.54
#